data_AF-A0A6Q8PGP1-F1
#
_entry.id   AF-A0A6Q8PGP1-F1
#
_cell.length_a   1.000
_cell.length_b   1.000
_cell.length_c   1.000
_cell.angle_alpha   90.00
_cell.angle_beta   90.00
_cell.angle_gamma   90.00
#
_symmetry.space_group_name_H-M   'P 1'
#
loop_
_entity.id
_entity.type
_entity.pdbx_description
1 polymer ?
#
loop_
_entity_poly.entity_id
_entity_poly.type
_entity_poly.pdbx_seq_one_letter_code
_entity_poly.pdbx_strand_id
1 'polypeptide(L)'
;MGQKGSSGLFRAVSAFGVVGFVRFLEGYYIVLITKRRKMADIGGHAIYKVEDTNMIYIPNDSVRVTHPDEARYLRIFQNVDLSSNFYFSYSYDLSHSLQYNLTVLRMPLEMLKSEMTQNRQESFDIFEDEGLITQGGSGVFGICSEPYMKYVWNGELLDIIKSTVHRDWLLYIIHGFCGQSSILSEEKENLPMILCSRNTKKNADYLNRPVIYT
;
A
#
# COMPACT_ATOMS: atom_id res chain seq x y z
N MET A 1 -51.38 8.69 -18.84
CA MET A 1 -50.49 7.64 -18.28
C MET A 1 -49.09 7.89 -18.80
N GLY A 2 -48.20 8.50 -17.99
CA GLY A 2 -46.81 8.75 -18.35
C GLY A 2 -45.91 7.73 -17.64
N GLN A 3 -45.21 6.90 -18.40
CA GLN A 3 -44.29 5.90 -17.85
C GLN A 3 -43.09 6.60 -17.19
N LYS A 4 -42.94 6.41 -15.87
CA LYS A 4 -41.73 6.74 -15.12
C LYS A 4 -40.67 5.68 -15.45
N GLY A 5 -39.85 5.95 -16.45
CA GLY A 5 -38.58 5.25 -16.66
C GLY A 5 -37.44 6.01 -16.00
N SER A 6 -37.20 5.83 -14.70
CA SER A 6 -35.91 6.18 -14.09
C SER A 6 -35.11 4.89 -13.88
N SER A 7 -34.62 4.35 -14.97
CA SER A 7 -33.64 3.27 -14.98
C SER A 7 -32.38 3.74 -14.21
N GLY A 8 -32.03 2.98 -13.17
CA GLY A 8 -30.94 3.21 -12.22
C GLY A 8 -29.55 3.34 -12.86
N LEU A 9 -29.22 4.54 -13.32
CA LEU A 9 -27.88 4.94 -13.71
C LEU A 9 -27.08 5.28 -12.43
N PHE A 10 -26.44 4.27 -11.86
CA PHE A 10 -25.39 4.49 -10.88
C PHE A 10 -24.15 5.01 -11.60
N ARG A 11 -23.56 6.11 -11.08
CA ARG A 11 -22.29 6.62 -11.58
C ARG A 11 -21.19 5.63 -11.18
N ALA A 12 -20.79 4.76 -12.11
CA ALA A 12 -19.63 3.89 -11.92
C ALA A 12 -18.36 4.76 -11.97
N VAL A 13 -17.50 4.58 -10.96
CA VAL A 13 -16.17 5.22 -10.91
C VAL A 13 -15.14 4.11 -11.07
N SER A 14 -14.29 4.22 -12.09
CA SER A 14 -13.14 3.33 -12.25
C SER A 14 -12.00 3.84 -11.39
N ALA A 15 -11.37 2.94 -10.63
CA ALA A 15 -10.21 3.23 -9.79
C ALA A 15 -9.21 2.08 -9.89
N PHE A 16 -7.93 2.39 -9.70
CA PHE A 16 -6.84 1.42 -9.68
C PHE A 16 -6.64 0.78 -8.30
N GLY A 17 -7.20 1.39 -7.25
CA GLY A 17 -7.10 0.91 -5.88
C GLY A 17 -7.80 1.84 -4.90
N VAL A 18 -8.12 1.30 -3.73
CA VAL A 18 -8.67 2.06 -2.59
C VAL A 18 -7.52 2.40 -1.65
N VAL A 19 -7.29 3.69 -1.41
CA VAL A 19 -6.29 4.14 -0.41
C VAL A 19 -6.83 3.87 0.99
N GLY A 20 -8.12 4.12 1.21
CA GLY A 20 -8.81 3.82 2.46
C GLY A 20 -9.99 4.76 2.70
N PHE A 21 -10.44 4.80 3.94
CA PHE A 21 -11.61 5.53 4.39
C PHE A 21 -11.22 6.54 5.46
N VAL A 22 -11.78 7.75 5.37
CA VAL A 22 -11.60 8.81 6.36
C VAL A 22 -12.96 9.25 6.84
N ARG A 23 -13.13 9.40 8.15
CA ARG A 23 -14.33 9.99 8.75
C ARG A 23 -14.02 11.39 9.23
N PHE A 24 -14.71 12.38 8.65
CA PHE A 24 -14.71 13.75 9.15
C PHE A 24 -15.97 13.99 9.99
N LEU A 25 -16.42 15.23 10.10
CA LEU A 25 -17.53 15.61 10.96
C LEU A 25 -18.88 15.30 10.31
N GLU A 26 -18.97 15.45 8.99
CA GLU A 26 -20.22 15.22 8.25
C GLU A 26 -20.38 13.77 7.78
N GLY A 27 -19.33 12.96 7.79
CA GLY A 27 -19.43 11.55 7.45
C GLY A 27 -18.15 10.92 6.91
N TYR A 28 -18.34 9.79 6.23
CA TYR A 28 -17.25 9.00 5.65
C TYR A 28 -16.97 9.41 4.21
N TYR A 29 -15.68 9.44 3.90
CA TYR A 29 -15.16 9.64 2.56
C TYR A 29 -14.29 8.45 2.19
N ILE A 30 -14.39 8.00 0.95
CA ILE A 30 -13.50 7.02 0.35
C ILE A 30 -12.45 7.74 -0.49
N VAL A 31 -11.19 7.35 -0.32
CA VAL A 31 -10.06 7.87 -1.09
C VAL A 31 -9.63 6.80 -2.10
N LEU A 32 -9.69 7.15 -3.38
CA LEU A 32 -9.48 6.25 -4.52
C LEU A 32 -8.29 6.71 -5.35
N ILE A 33 -7.51 5.77 -5.87
CA ILE A 33 -6.46 6.03 -6.86
C ILE A 33 -7.10 6.02 -8.24
N THR A 34 -7.11 7.15 -8.93
CA THR A 34 -7.71 7.29 -10.27
C THR A 34 -6.69 7.18 -11.39
N LYS A 35 -5.42 7.53 -11.12
CA LYS A 35 -4.30 7.36 -12.06
C LYS A 35 -3.06 6.85 -11.36
N ARG A 36 -2.29 6.04 -12.09
CA ARG A 36 -1.01 5.48 -11.66
C ARG A 36 -0.06 5.38 -12.84
N ARG A 37 1.24 5.44 -12.56
CA ARG A 37 2.31 5.22 -13.54
C ARG A 37 3.25 4.10 -13.10
N LYS A 38 3.60 3.20 -14.02
CA LYS A 38 4.62 2.17 -13.75
C LYS A 38 6.00 2.84 -13.65
N MET A 39 6.69 2.63 -12.53
CA MET A 39 8.00 3.24 -12.24
C MET A 39 9.15 2.24 -12.29
N ALA A 40 8.89 0.99 -11.91
CA ALA A 40 9.89 -0.07 -11.88
C ALA A 40 9.22 -1.45 -12.03
N ASP A 41 10.05 -2.46 -12.29
CA ASP A 41 9.70 -3.88 -12.31
C ASP A 41 10.76 -4.69 -11.58
N ILE A 42 10.41 -5.24 -10.41
CA ILE A 42 11.30 -6.10 -9.62
C ILE A 42 10.86 -7.54 -9.83
N GLY A 43 11.60 -8.32 -10.63
CA GLY A 43 11.36 -9.76 -10.77
C GLY A 43 9.95 -10.12 -11.25
N GLY A 44 9.34 -9.31 -12.12
CA GLY A 44 7.97 -9.49 -12.61
C GLY A 44 6.92 -8.75 -11.76
N HIS A 45 7.31 -8.16 -10.64
CA HIS A 45 6.45 -7.33 -9.81
C HIS A 45 6.55 -5.87 -10.22
N ALA A 46 5.46 -5.37 -10.82
CA ALA A 46 5.40 -3.98 -11.22
C ALA A 46 5.15 -3.05 -10.01
N ILE A 47 5.94 -1.98 -9.94
CA ILE A 47 5.81 -0.93 -8.94
C ILE A 47 5.20 0.29 -9.61
N TYR A 48 4.16 0.83 -8.97
CA TYR A 48 3.39 1.95 -9.47
C TYR A 48 3.52 3.15 -8.55
N LYS A 49 3.66 4.33 -9.14
CA LYS A 49 3.49 5.61 -8.46
C LYS A 49 2.04 6.06 -8.61
N VAL A 50 1.47 6.57 -7.52
CA VAL A 50 0.17 7.26 -7.53
C VAL A 50 0.33 8.59 -8.26
N GLU A 51 -0.51 8.85 -9.26
CA GLU A 51 -0.50 10.12 -10.00
C GLU A 51 -1.70 11.00 -9.69
N ASP A 52 -2.85 10.39 -9.43
CA ASP A 52 -4.09 11.12 -9.21
C ASP A 52 -4.97 10.33 -8.25
N THR A 53 -5.64 11.05 -7.37
CA THR A 53 -6.54 10.49 -6.36
C THR A 53 -7.82 11.27 -6.33
N ASN A 54 -8.93 10.57 -6.09
CA ASN A 54 -10.22 11.20 -5.93
C ASN A 54 -10.83 10.81 -4.58
N MET A 55 -11.46 11.77 -3.93
CA MET A 55 -12.12 11.57 -2.64
C MET A 55 -13.63 11.75 -2.83
N ILE A 56 -14.39 10.72 -2.47
CA ILE A 56 -15.83 10.65 -2.69
C ILE A 56 -16.54 10.53 -1.34
N TYR A 57 -17.55 11.38 -1.12
CA TYR A 57 -18.44 11.28 0.04
C TYR A 57 -19.38 10.08 -0.12
N ILE A 58 -19.47 9.24 0.90
CA ILE A 58 -20.22 7.97 0.85
C ILE A 58 -21.71 8.13 1.26
N PRO A 59 -22.04 8.85 2.36
CA PRO A 59 -23.44 9.02 2.75
C PRO A 59 -24.27 9.77 1.71
N ASN A 60 -25.59 9.55 1.74
CA ASN A 60 -26.50 10.30 0.90
C ASN A 60 -26.59 11.76 1.38
N ASP A 61 -26.57 12.71 0.46
CA ASP A 61 -26.67 14.14 0.75
C ASP A 61 -27.96 14.47 1.52
N SER A 62 -29.01 13.65 1.36
CA SER A 62 -30.29 13.80 2.08
C SER A 62 -30.21 13.60 3.61
N VAL A 63 -29.18 12.92 4.11
CA VAL A 63 -28.95 12.69 5.55
C VAL A 63 -27.73 13.44 6.07
N ARG A 64 -27.15 14.32 5.24
CA ARG A 64 -25.95 15.07 5.59
C ARG A 64 -26.26 16.11 6.66
N VAL A 65 -25.60 15.98 7.81
CA VAL A 65 -25.60 17.02 8.84
C VAL A 65 -24.42 17.94 8.54
N THR A 66 -24.70 19.17 8.15
CA THR A 66 -23.67 20.15 7.80
C THR A 66 -22.90 20.62 9.03
N HIS A 67 -21.58 20.67 8.95
CA HIS A 67 -20.70 21.16 10.01
C HIS A 67 -19.78 22.27 9.49
N PRO A 68 -19.72 23.45 10.14
CA PRO A 68 -18.96 24.60 9.64
C PRO A 68 -17.46 24.31 9.46
N ASP A 69 -16.88 23.45 10.29
CA ASP A 69 -15.47 23.07 10.19
C ASP A 69 -15.14 21.97 9.16
N GLU A 70 -16.13 21.34 8.51
CA GLU A 70 -15.86 20.24 7.57
C GLU A 70 -14.90 20.66 6.46
N ALA A 71 -15.17 21.80 5.82
CA ALA A 71 -14.35 22.31 4.73
C ALA A 71 -12.89 22.56 5.16
N ARG A 72 -12.67 22.89 6.43
CA ARG A 72 -11.33 23.06 7.00
C ARG A 72 -10.60 21.71 7.10
N TYR A 73 -11.26 20.67 7.60
CA TYR A 73 -10.66 19.33 7.69
C TYR A 73 -10.38 18.74 6.30
N LEU A 74 -11.29 18.92 5.34
CA LEU A 74 -11.07 18.51 3.95
C LEU A 74 -9.83 19.19 3.36
N ARG A 75 -9.69 20.50 3.57
CA ARG A 75 -8.54 21.25 3.08
C ARG A 75 -7.23 20.80 3.74
N ILE A 76 -7.25 20.54 5.05
CA ILE A 76 -6.07 20.01 5.76
C ILE A 76 -5.66 18.65 5.20
N PHE A 77 -6.63 17.76 4.95
CA PHE A 77 -6.34 16.44 4.38
C PHE A 77 -5.82 16.54 2.94
N GLN A 78 -6.41 17.43 2.13
CA GLN A 78 -5.98 17.68 0.75
C GLN A 78 -4.61 18.35 0.62
N ASN A 79 -4.05 18.91 1.70
CA ASN A 79 -2.67 19.40 1.70
C ASN A 79 -1.65 18.26 1.62
N VAL A 80 -2.04 17.03 1.97
CA VAL A 80 -1.22 15.85 1.72
C VAL A 80 -1.30 15.51 0.24
N ASP A 81 -0.22 15.79 -0.48
CA ASP A 81 -0.15 15.49 -1.90
C ASP A 81 0.09 13.99 -2.13
N LEU A 82 -1.00 13.23 -2.26
CA LEU A 82 -0.96 11.79 -2.56
C LEU A 82 -0.37 11.47 -3.94
N SER A 83 -0.25 12.45 -4.85
CA SER A 83 0.43 12.28 -6.13
C SER A 83 1.96 12.42 -6.03
N SER A 84 2.44 13.00 -4.93
CA SER A 84 3.85 13.20 -4.68
C SER A 84 4.41 12.04 -3.87
N ASN A 85 5.23 11.22 -4.53
CA ASN A 85 6.12 10.26 -3.87
C ASN A 85 5.46 9.08 -3.13
N PHE A 86 4.24 8.73 -3.52
CA PHE A 86 3.56 7.52 -3.05
C PHE A 86 3.63 6.38 -4.05
N TYR A 87 3.99 5.19 -3.56
CA TYR A 87 4.22 4.00 -4.38
C TYR A 87 3.51 2.78 -3.78
N PHE A 88 3.07 1.89 -4.66
CA PHE A 88 2.45 0.62 -4.30
C PHE A 88 2.76 -0.46 -5.34
N SER A 89 2.58 -1.71 -4.98
CA SER A 89 2.53 -2.85 -5.90
C SER A 89 1.36 -3.75 -5.51
N TYR A 90 0.76 -4.42 -6.48
CA TYR A 90 -0.34 -5.35 -6.22
C TYR A 90 0.15 -6.71 -5.74
N SER A 91 1.38 -7.08 -6.10
CA SER A 91 1.90 -8.43 -5.90
C SER A 91 3.19 -8.47 -5.10
N TYR A 92 3.70 -7.32 -4.65
CA TYR A 92 4.94 -7.21 -3.91
C TYR A 92 4.82 -6.26 -2.73
N ASP A 93 5.26 -6.71 -1.56
CA ASP A 93 5.24 -5.89 -0.36
C ASP A 93 6.43 -4.90 -0.36
N LEU A 94 6.12 -3.63 -0.63
CA LEU A 94 7.11 -2.56 -0.62
C LEU A 94 7.49 -2.11 0.79
N SER A 95 6.74 -2.46 1.83
CA SER A 95 7.04 -2.03 3.20
C SER A 95 8.30 -2.71 3.76
N HIS A 96 8.62 -3.91 3.26
CA HIS A 96 9.77 -4.72 3.65
C HIS A 96 10.96 -4.61 2.69
N SER A 97 12.17 -4.89 3.17
CA SER A 97 13.36 -5.00 2.32
C SER A 97 13.29 -6.23 1.42
N LEU A 98 14.02 -6.22 0.30
CA LEU A 98 14.14 -7.39 -0.57
C LEU A 98 14.66 -8.61 0.20
N GLN A 99 15.65 -8.41 1.07
CA GLN A 99 16.19 -9.47 1.93
C GLN A 99 15.08 -10.13 2.77
N TYR A 100 14.23 -9.33 3.42
CA TYR A 100 13.12 -9.86 4.22
C TYR A 100 12.12 -10.64 3.35
N ASN A 101 11.69 -10.05 2.24
CA ASN A 101 10.74 -10.69 1.33
C ASN A 101 11.27 -12.03 0.79
N LEU A 102 12.58 -12.13 0.51
CA LEU A 102 13.21 -13.38 0.10
C LEU A 102 13.28 -14.41 1.23
N THR A 103 13.48 -14.00 2.48
CA THR A 103 13.46 -14.91 3.65
C THR A 103 12.07 -15.48 3.88
N VAL A 104 11.02 -14.67 3.75
CA VAL A 104 9.63 -15.12 3.88
C VAL A 104 9.30 -16.18 2.82
N LEU A 105 9.82 -16.03 1.59
CA LEU A 105 9.67 -17.04 0.53
C LEU A 105 10.53 -18.30 0.76
N ARG A 106 11.63 -18.21 1.51
CA ARG A 106 12.50 -19.35 1.81
C ARG A 106 11.93 -20.30 2.86
N MET A 107 11.17 -19.80 3.84
CA MET A 107 10.63 -20.66 4.91
C MET A 107 9.79 -21.83 4.38
N PRO A 108 8.87 -21.65 3.41
CA PRO A 108 8.13 -22.76 2.82
C PRO A 108 9.00 -23.68 1.95
N LEU A 109 10.03 -23.14 1.28
CA LEU A 109 10.91 -23.93 0.42
C LEU A 109 11.80 -24.88 1.22
N GLU A 110 12.29 -24.44 2.38
CA GLU A 110 13.10 -25.27 3.28
C GLU A 110 12.23 -26.25 4.10
N MET A 111 10.98 -25.91 4.43
CA MET A 111 10.01 -26.89 4.96
C MET A 111 9.70 -27.99 3.93
N LEU A 112 9.51 -27.64 2.66
CA LEU A 112 9.25 -28.61 1.60
C LEU A 112 10.47 -29.50 1.31
N LYS A 113 11.69 -28.96 1.42
CA LYS A 113 12.93 -29.74 1.27
C LYS A 113 13.27 -30.59 2.48
N SER A 114 12.94 -30.16 3.70
CA SER A 114 13.19 -30.94 4.92
C SER A 114 12.23 -32.12 5.07
N GLU A 115 11.06 -32.09 4.43
CA GLU A 115 10.23 -33.30 4.22
C GLU A 115 10.86 -34.29 3.24
N MET A 116 11.69 -33.84 2.29
CA MET A 116 12.41 -34.73 1.35
C MET A 116 13.81 -35.14 1.83
N THR A 117 14.39 -34.48 2.84
CA THR A 117 15.79 -34.71 3.24
C THR A 117 15.97 -34.56 4.75
N GLN A 118 15.60 -35.59 5.52
CA GLN A 118 16.15 -35.76 6.87
C GLN A 118 17.63 -36.18 6.78
N ASN A 119 18.56 -35.23 6.89
CA ASN A 119 19.63 -35.29 7.91
C ASN A 119 20.69 -34.19 7.77
N ARG A 120 21.02 -33.62 8.94
CA ARG A 120 22.29 -33.00 9.36
C ARG A 120 22.59 -31.53 9.01
N GLN A 121 22.46 -30.77 10.10
CA GLN A 121 23.51 -30.05 10.83
C GLN A 121 23.53 -28.53 10.74
N GLU A 122 23.72 -28.00 11.94
CA GLU A 122 23.49 -26.66 12.42
C GLU A 122 24.43 -25.64 11.79
N SER A 123 23.92 -24.44 11.53
CA SER A 123 24.75 -23.26 11.37
C SER A 123 24.21 -22.13 12.22
N PHE A 124 25.08 -21.65 13.11
CA PHE A 124 24.97 -20.40 13.85
C PHE A 124 24.80 -19.24 12.87
N ASP A 125 23.93 -18.27 13.19
CA ASP A 125 23.99 -16.94 12.60
C ASP A 125 23.87 -15.85 13.68
N ILE A 126 24.81 -14.91 13.57
CA ILE A 126 25.16 -13.82 14.47
C ILE A 126 24.49 -12.54 13.95
N PHE A 127 23.16 -12.47 13.95
CA PHE A 127 22.45 -11.22 13.66
C PHE A 127 21.25 -11.06 14.57
N GLU A 128 21.09 -9.83 15.07
CA GLU A 128 20.22 -9.43 16.17
C GLU A 128 18.75 -9.85 16.00
N ASP A 129 18.21 -10.27 17.13
CA ASP A 129 16.83 -10.69 17.40
C ASP A 129 15.82 -9.57 17.10
N GLU A 130 15.24 -9.56 15.89
CA GLU A 130 13.91 -9.00 15.69
C GLU A 130 12.89 -10.16 15.78
N GLY A 131 12.25 -10.25 16.95
CA GLY A 131 11.40 -11.36 17.36
C GLY A 131 10.35 -11.79 16.31
N LEU A 132 10.43 -13.05 15.90
CA LEU A 132 9.38 -13.74 15.14
C LEU A 132 8.19 -14.04 16.05
N ILE A 133 7.01 -13.57 15.63
CA ILE A 133 5.75 -14.00 16.24
C ILE A 133 5.46 -15.43 15.74
N THR A 134 5.69 -16.41 16.61
CA THR A 134 5.21 -17.77 16.43
C THR A 134 3.72 -17.82 16.78
N GLN A 135 2.84 -17.80 15.79
CA GLN A 135 1.47 -18.29 15.96
C GLN A 135 1.19 -19.40 14.96
N GLY A 136 1.08 -20.60 15.51
CA GLY A 136 0.67 -21.80 14.79
C GLY A 136 -0.79 -21.72 14.35
N GLY A 137 -1.11 -22.43 13.27
CA GLY A 137 -2.48 -22.58 12.79
C GLY A 137 -2.55 -22.85 11.29
N SER A 138 -2.56 -24.15 10.96
CA SER A 138 -3.15 -24.77 9.77
C SER A 138 -3.92 -23.85 8.80
N GLY A 139 -3.50 -23.83 7.53
CA GLY A 139 -4.38 -23.47 6.41
C GLY A 139 -3.69 -22.65 5.33
N VAL A 140 -3.21 -23.35 4.28
CA VAL A 140 -2.93 -22.83 2.93
C VAL A 140 -2.32 -21.41 2.91
N PHE A 141 -1.01 -21.34 3.16
CA PHE A 141 -0.24 -20.10 3.04
C PHE A 141 -0.16 -19.67 1.57
N GLY A 142 -1.09 -18.80 1.15
CA GLY A 142 -0.66 -17.69 0.31
C GLY A 142 0.38 -16.94 1.13
N ILE A 143 1.64 -16.93 0.67
CA ILE A 143 2.74 -16.26 1.36
C ILE A 143 2.55 -14.75 1.22
N CYS A 144 1.60 -14.20 1.96
CA CYS A 144 1.42 -12.78 2.12
C CYS A 144 1.87 -12.44 3.54
N SER A 145 3.12 -11.99 3.67
CA SER A 145 3.63 -11.47 4.94
C SER A 145 2.73 -10.32 5.42
N GLU A 146 2.53 -10.23 6.74
CA GLU A 146 1.98 -9.00 7.31
C GLU A 146 2.90 -7.83 6.95
N PRO A 147 2.38 -6.66 6.56
CA PRO A 147 3.23 -5.57 6.10
C PRO A 147 3.87 -4.82 7.27
N TYR A 148 5.02 -4.18 7.03
CA TYR A 148 5.74 -3.44 8.05
C TYR A 148 5.11 -2.07 8.29
N MET A 149 4.27 -1.99 9.33
CA MET A 149 3.42 -0.83 9.64
C MET A 149 4.18 0.48 9.86
N LYS A 150 5.50 0.45 10.07
CA LYS A 150 6.38 1.63 10.15
C LYS A 150 6.41 2.44 8.84
N TYR A 151 6.29 1.77 7.69
CA TYR A 151 6.41 2.37 6.35
C TYR A 151 5.10 2.40 5.55
N VAL A 152 4.07 1.68 6.00
CA VAL A 152 2.75 1.63 5.35
C VAL A 152 1.96 2.90 5.62
N TRP A 153 2.01 3.91 4.75
CA TRP A 153 1.42 5.21 5.04
C TRP A 153 -0.08 5.16 5.35
N ASN A 154 -0.87 4.42 4.56
CA ASN A 154 -2.33 4.37 4.65
C ASN A 154 -2.89 3.34 5.66
N GLY A 155 -2.09 2.85 6.62
CA GLY A 155 -2.53 1.82 7.57
C GLY A 155 -3.82 2.19 8.33
N GLU A 156 -3.87 3.39 8.92
CA GLU A 156 -5.04 3.89 9.67
C GLU A 156 -6.28 4.07 8.76
N LEU A 157 -6.06 4.35 7.48
CA LEU A 157 -7.16 4.53 6.52
C LEU A 157 -7.79 3.19 6.13
N LEU A 158 -7.03 2.11 6.21
CA LEU A 158 -7.49 0.75 5.92
C LEU A 158 -8.09 0.07 7.16
N ASP A 159 -7.88 0.60 8.37
CA ASP A 159 -8.33 -0.02 9.62
C ASP A 159 -9.84 -0.29 9.69
N ILE A 160 -10.63 0.52 9.00
CA ILE A 160 -12.09 0.35 8.90
C ILE A 160 -12.46 -0.92 8.13
N ILE A 161 -11.64 -1.32 7.14
CA ILE A 161 -11.96 -2.42 6.23
C ILE A 161 -11.04 -3.64 6.36
N LYS A 162 -9.91 -3.52 7.08
CA LYS A 162 -8.87 -4.56 7.18
C LYS A 162 -9.39 -5.91 7.69
N SER A 163 -10.41 -5.90 8.55
CA SER A 163 -11.01 -7.10 9.13
C SER A 163 -12.17 -7.66 8.31
N THR A 164 -12.72 -6.87 7.40
CA THR A 164 -13.95 -7.20 6.67
C THR A 164 -13.67 -7.65 5.24
N VAL A 165 -12.64 -7.07 4.61
CA VAL A 165 -12.33 -7.30 3.20
C VAL A 165 -11.16 -8.27 3.07
N HIS A 166 -11.19 -9.07 2.01
CA HIS A 166 -10.08 -9.98 1.68
C HIS A 166 -8.76 -9.21 1.51
N ARG A 167 -7.65 -9.85 1.90
CA ARG A 167 -6.31 -9.23 1.89
C ARG A 167 -5.90 -8.71 0.50
N ASP A 168 -6.32 -9.36 -0.57
CA ASP A 168 -6.02 -8.93 -1.95
C ASP A 168 -6.62 -7.56 -2.32
N TRP A 169 -7.61 -7.09 -1.57
CA TRP A 169 -8.20 -5.77 -1.76
C TRP A 169 -7.50 -4.70 -0.91
N LEU A 170 -6.64 -5.10 0.03
CA LEU A 170 -5.87 -4.18 0.86
C LEU A 170 -4.63 -3.75 0.10
N LEU A 171 -4.63 -2.50 -0.34
CA LEU A 171 -3.51 -1.90 -1.04
C LEU A 171 -2.67 -1.06 -0.08
N TYR A 172 -1.49 -1.55 0.29
CA TYR A 172 -0.56 -0.81 1.13
C TYR A 172 0.31 0.13 0.30
N ILE A 173 0.35 1.40 0.71
CA ILE A 173 1.09 2.46 0.02
C ILE A 173 2.26 2.90 0.89
N ILE A 174 3.43 3.06 0.29
CA ILE A 174 4.63 3.60 0.94
C ILE A 174 4.91 5.02 0.44
N HIS A 175 5.48 5.85 1.30
CA HIS A 175 6.01 7.17 0.93
C HIS A 175 7.53 7.09 0.77
N GLY A 176 8.08 7.68 -0.30
CA GLY A 176 9.52 7.72 -0.51
C GLY A 176 9.91 7.90 -1.97
N PHE A 177 10.80 7.07 -2.48
CA PHE A 177 11.22 7.11 -3.89
C PHE A 177 11.31 5.69 -4.40
N CYS A 178 10.94 5.45 -5.65
CA CYS A 178 11.22 4.19 -6.31
C CYS A 178 11.39 4.44 -7.79
N GLY A 179 12.57 4.09 -8.31
CA GLY A 179 12.95 4.33 -9.70
C GLY A 179 13.82 3.22 -10.24
N GLN A 180 13.74 3.01 -11.54
CA GLN A 180 14.55 2.05 -12.28
C GLN A 180 15.39 2.78 -13.32
N SER A 181 16.66 2.40 -13.43
CA SER A 181 17.58 2.86 -14.47
C SER A 181 18.29 1.64 -15.08
N SER A 182 18.61 1.69 -16.36
CA SER A 182 19.37 0.64 -17.02
C SER A 182 20.83 1.06 -17.10
N ILE A 183 21.72 0.25 -16.51
CA ILE A 183 23.16 0.40 -16.70
C ILE A 183 23.62 -0.57 -17.77
N LEU A 184 24.39 -0.06 -18.73
CA LEU A 184 25.09 -0.89 -19.69
C LEU A 184 26.40 -1.36 -19.05
N SER A 185 26.56 -2.66 -18.88
CA SER A 185 27.83 -3.25 -18.47
C SER A 185 28.85 -3.16 -19.62
N GLU A 186 30.15 -3.20 -19.29
CA GLU A 186 31.23 -3.29 -20.28
C GLU A 186 31.08 -4.53 -21.18
N GLU A 187 30.41 -5.58 -20.70
CA GLU A 187 30.08 -6.79 -21.45
C GLU A 187 28.81 -6.65 -22.33
N LYS A 188 28.29 -5.43 -22.52
CA LYS A 188 27.07 -5.09 -23.28
C LYS A 188 25.77 -5.73 -22.76
N GLU A 189 25.77 -6.26 -21.54
CA GLU A 189 24.53 -6.65 -20.89
C GLU A 189 23.84 -5.44 -20.28
N ASN A 190 22.52 -5.34 -20.49
CA ASN A 190 21.71 -4.26 -19.96
C ASN A 190 21.17 -4.68 -18.59
N LEU A 191 21.78 -4.15 -17.53
CA LEU A 191 21.45 -4.51 -16.15
C LEU A 191 20.45 -3.50 -15.56
N PRO A 192 19.22 -3.92 -15.22
CA PRO A 192 18.27 -3.04 -14.56
C PRO A 192 18.69 -2.80 -13.10
N MET A 193 18.97 -1.55 -12.75
CA MET A 193 19.13 -1.11 -11.37
C MET A 193 17.83 -0.48 -10.86
N ILE A 194 17.42 -0.88 -9.67
CA ILE A 194 16.21 -0.36 -9.02
C ILE A 194 16.62 0.20 -7.66
N LEU A 195 16.29 1.47 -7.44
CA LEU A 195 16.52 2.16 -6.18
C LEU A 195 15.17 2.52 -5.58
N CYS A 196 14.88 1.99 -4.39
CA CYS A 196 13.69 2.37 -3.63
C CYS A 196 14.06 2.79 -2.20
N SER A 197 13.64 4.00 -1.84
CA SER A 197 13.79 4.60 -0.53
C SER A 197 12.41 4.72 0.13
N ARG A 198 12.35 4.57 1.45
CA ARG A 198 11.12 4.62 2.24
C ARG A 198 11.28 5.58 3.40
N ASN A 199 10.34 6.49 3.52
CA ASN A 199 10.22 7.39 4.64
C ASN A 199 9.23 6.80 5.66
N THR A 200 9.52 6.98 6.95
CA THR A 200 8.57 6.60 8.00
C THR A 200 7.32 7.46 7.92
N LYS A 201 6.17 6.93 8.37
CA LYS A 201 4.89 7.67 8.46
C LYS A 201 5.06 9.07 9.07
N LYS A 202 5.69 9.12 10.25
CA LYS A 202 5.94 10.35 11.00
C LYS A 202 6.66 11.39 10.13
N ASN A 203 7.75 10.99 9.45
CA ASN A 203 8.52 11.90 8.61
C ASN A 203 7.76 12.32 7.34
N ALA A 204 6.93 11.44 6.76
CA ALA A 204 6.08 11.78 5.63
C ALA A 204 5.04 12.87 6.00
N ASP A 205 4.45 12.77 7.19
CA ASP A 205 3.46 13.73 7.68
C ASP A 205 4.10 15.09 8.02
N TYR A 206 5.38 15.13 8.43
CA TYR A 206 6.12 16.38 8.67
C TYR A 206 6.51 17.08 7.36
N LEU A 207 6.90 16.34 6.31
CA LEU A 207 7.32 16.91 5.02
C LEU A 207 6.18 17.57 4.25
N ASN A 208 4.92 17.20 4.54
CA ASN A 208 3.73 17.76 3.90
C ASN A 208 3.10 18.95 4.67
N ARG A 209 3.80 19.53 5.67
CA ARG A 209 3.35 20.81 6.25
C ARG A 209 3.77 21.98 5.34
N PRO A 210 2.85 22.88 4.96
CA PRO A 210 3.28 24.15 4.39
C PRO A 210 4.12 24.88 5.44
N VAL A 211 5.33 25.27 5.07
CA VAL A 211 6.19 26.13 5.89
C VAL A 211 5.47 27.47 6.02
N ILE A 212 4.78 27.67 7.15
CA ILE A 212 4.30 28.99 7.54
C ILE A 212 5.54 29.72 8.02
N TYR A 213 6.18 30.48 7.11
CA TYR A 213 7.13 31.50 7.53
C TYR A 213 6.32 32.57 8.29
N THR A 214 6.62 32.71 9.58
CA THR A 214 6.26 33.86 10.42
C THR A 214 6.88 35.14 9.89
#